data_AF-A0A3A5A7X5-F1
#
_entry.id   AF-A0A3A5A7X5-F1
#
_cell.length_a   1.000
_cell.length_b   1.000
_cell.length_c   1.000
_cell.angle_alpha   90.00
_cell.angle_beta   90.00
_cell.angle_gamma   90.00
#
_symmetry.space_group_name_H-M   'P 1'
#
loop_
_entity.id
_entity.type
_entity.pdbx_description
1 polymer ?
#
loop_
_entity_poly.entity_id
_entity_poly.type
_entity_poly.pdbx_seq_one_letter_code
_entity_poly.pdbx_strand_id
1 'polypeptide(L)'
;MTVNKFFYALISLILFLFGSIADPVVEINIAAEKPGLEKPANPPPTAIQVGFKVREITPQSFYMGDLWVPNITTVDVGKTVSVEARALGLDAQNKQMDINPVWKAGDPAMIAISPDQGPRVKLTVLKPGQSSVTVTVGGISKKLSIKAWISEDYIYARITQ
;
A
#
# COMPACT_ATOMS: atom_id res chain seq x y z
N MET A 1 -25.72 -14.93 -55.98
CA MET A 1 -24.65 -15.74 -55.35
C MET A 1 -25.32 -16.72 -54.41
N THR A 2 -25.36 -17.98 -54.83
CA THR A 2 -26.15 -19.07 -54.25
C THR A 2 -25.28 -19.91 -53.34
N VAL A 3 -25.85 -20.30 -52.20
CA VAL A 3 -25.31 -21.16 -51.14
C VAL A 3 -24.93 -22.55 -51.67
N ASN A 4 -23.85 -23.18 -51.17
CA ASN A 4 -23.88 -24.63 -50.96
C ASN A 4 -22.92 -25.17 -49.89
N LYS A 5 -23.50 -26.02 -49.03
CA LYS A 5 -22.93 -26.82 -47.94
C LYS A 5 -22.52 -28.19 -48.48
N PHE A 6 -21.39 -28.77 -48.03
CA PHE A 6 -21.09 -30.22 -47.94
C PHE A 6 -19.83 -30.31 -47.03
N PHE A 7 -19.71 -30.91 -45.84
CA PHE A 7 -20.13 -32.17 -45.20
C PHE A 7 -19.50 -33.47 -45.78
N TYR A 8 -18.91 -34.26 -44.87
CA TYR A 8 -18.32 -35.63 -44.95
C TYR A 8 -16.84 -35.72 -45.38
N ALA A 9 -15.87 -36.10 -44.53
CA ALA A 9 -15.59 -37.35 -43.79
C ALA A 9 -14.89 -38.43 -44.63
N LEU A 10 -13.63 -38.78 -44.31
CA LEU A 10 -13.17 -40.17 -44.34
C LEU A 10 -11.85 -40.38 -43.57
N ILE A 11 -11.89 -41.45 -42.78
CA ILE A 11 -10.82 -42.09 -42.02
C ILE A 11 -9.84 -42.77 -42.98
N SER A 12 -8.54 -42.65 -42.75
CA SER A 12 -7.55 -43.55 -43.34
C SER A 12 -6.57 -44.03 -42.27
N LEU A 13 -6.78 -45.27 -41.88
CA LEU A 13 -5.99 -46.10 -40.97
C LEU A 13 -4.74 -46.58 -41.72
N ILE A 14 -3.54 -46.31 -41.20
CA ILE A 14 -2.30 -46.93 -41.68
C ILE A 14 -1.58 -47.57 -40.48
N LEU A 15 -1.53 -48.91 -40.50
CA LEU A 15 -0.64 -49.72 -39.68
C LEU A 15 0.78 -49.66 -40.27
N PHE A 16 1.78 -49.32 -39.46
CA PHE A 16 3.16 -49.73 -39.69
C PHE A 16 3.75 -50.29 -38.39
N LEU A 17 4.33 -51.49 -38.52
CA LEU A 17 5.01 -52.25 -37.49
C LEU A 17 6.54 -52.15 -37.70
N PHE A 18 7.23 -51.98 -36.57
CA PHE A 18 8.65 -52.21 -36.27
C PHE A 18 9.74 -51.31 -36.86
N GLY A 19 10.41 -50.63 -35.92
CA GLY A 19 11.75 -50.06 -36.05
C GLY A 19 12.22 -49.56 -34.69
N SER A 20 12.74 -50.47 -33.87
CA SER A 20 13.37 -50.15 -32.58
C SER A 20 14.61 -49.28 -32.81
N ILE A 21 14.55 -48.03 -32.36
CA ILE A 21 15.71 -47.20 -32.08
C ILE A 21 15.44 -46.61 -30.69
N ALA A 22 16.31 -46.92 -29.74
CA ALA A 22 16.25 -46.40 -28.39
C ALA A 22 16.62 -44.91 -28.42
N ASP A 23 15.62 -44.04 -28.55
CA ASP A 23 15.76 -42.65 -28.17
C ASP A 23 15.80 -42.57 -26.63
N PRO A 24 16.76 -41.84 -26.02
CA PRO A 24 16.63 -41.51 -24.62
C PRO A 24 15.40 -40.60 -24.49
N VAL A 25 14.33 -41.14 -23.92
CA VAL A 25 13.22 -40.33 -23.40
C VAL A 25 13.85 -39.33 -22.45
N VAL A 26 13.95 -38.08 -22.89
CA VAL A 26 14.03 -36.94 -21.98
C VAL A 26 12.72 -36.97 -21.22
N GLU A 27 12.75 -37.58 -20.04
CA GLU A 27 11.70 -37.44 -19.05
C GLU A 27 11.67 -35.96 -18.72
N ILE A 28 10.75 -35.24 -19.36
CA ILE A 28 10.38 -33.91 -18.94
C ILE A 28 9.71 -34.14 -17.59
N ASN A 29 10.51 -34.07 -16.53
CA ASN A 29 10.03 -33.86 -15.18
C ASN A 29 9.37 -32.49 -15.17
N ILE A 30 8.15 -32.42 -15.71
CA ILE A 30 7.19 -31.38 -15.37
C ILE A 30 6.81 -31.72 -13.92
N ALA A 31 7.71 -31.36 -13.00
CA ALA A 31 7.29 -31.03 -11.67
C ALA A 31 6.26 -29.93 -11.87
N ALA A 32 4.98 -30.29 -11.80
CA ALA A 32 3.91 -29.34 -11.64
C ALA A 32 4.28 -28.54 -10.40
N GLU A 33 4.84 -27.35 -10.62
CA GLU A 33 5.04 -26.36 -9.59
C GLU A 33 3.63 -26.13 -9.04
N LYS A 34 3.39 -26.66 -7.83
CA LYS A 34 2.18 -26.43 -7.06
C LYS A 34 1.84 -24.96 -7.24
N PRO A 35 0.63 -24.58 -7.70
CA PRO A 35 0.24 -23.18 -7.73
C PRO A 35 0.57 -22.62 -6.37
N GLY A 36 1.52 -21.70 -6.33
CA GLY A 36 1.96 -21.06 -5.10
C GLY A 36 0.69 -20.61 -4.39
N LEU A 37 0.55 -20.99 -3.13
CA LEU A 37 -0.52 -20.52 -2.27
C LEU A 37 -0.51 -18.99 -2.40
N GLU A 38 -1.41 -18.43 -3.22
CA GLU A 38 -1.75 -17.02 -3.12
C GLU A 38 -2.15 -16.85 -1.66
N LYS A 39 -1.30 -16.14 -0.91
CA LYS A 39 -1.60 -15.76 0.47
C LYS A 39 -3.06 -15.30 0.45
N PRO A 40 -3.99 -15.97 1.18
CA PRO A 40 -5.39 -15.64 1.09
C PRO A 40 -5.51 -14.14 1.30
N ALA A 41 -6.18 -13.46 0.36
CA ALA A 41 -6.37 -12.02 0.46
C ALA A 41 -6.96 -11.76 1.85
N ASN A 42 -6.18 -11.12 2.73
CA ASN A 42 -6.66 -10.77 4.05
C ASN A 42 -7.98 -10.00 3.86
N PRO A 43 -9.01 -10.26 4.68
CA PRO A 43 -10.26 -9.52 4.57
C PRO A 43 -9.97 -8.01 4.57
N PRO A 44 -10.71 -7.21 3.80
CA PRO A 44 -10.47 -5.77 3.76
C PRO A 44 -10.62 -5.18 5.17
N PRO A 45 -9.82 -4.15 5.51
CA PRO A 45 -9.95 -3.49 6.81
C PRO A 45 -11.33 -2.82 6.92
N THR A 46 -11.90 -2.87 8.12
CA THR A 46 -13.15 -2.18 8.47
C THR A 46 -12.89 -0.72 8.84
N ALA A 47 -11.71 -0.42 9.39
CA ALA A 47 -11.30 0.93 9.74
C ALA A 47 -9.80 1.16 9.51
N ILE A 48 -9.42 2.44 9.43
CA ILE A 48 -8.02 2.91 9.38
C ILE A 48 -7.72 3.65 10.68
N GLN A 49 -6.60 3.33 11.32
CA GLN A 49 -6.02 4.16 12.38
C GLN A 49 -4.74 4.81 11.86
N VAL A 50 -4.57 6.11 12.14
CA VAL A 50 -3.34 6.84 11.84
C VAL A 50 -2.73 7.33 13.14
N GLY A 51 -1.43 7.08 13.31
CA GLY A 51 -0.61 7.61 14.38
C GLY A 51 0.55 8.45 13.83
N PHE A 52 1.04 9.39 14.63
CA PHE A 52 2.15 10.27 14.32
C PHE A 52 3.28 10.08 15.32
N LYS A 53 4.52 10.01 14.85
CA LYS A 53 5.70 9.88 15.70
C LYS A 53 5.96 11.19 16.43
N VAL A 54 6.05 11.14 17.76
CA VAL A 54 6.43 12.30 18.57
C VAL A 54 7.94 12.52 18.41
N ARG A 55 8.35 13.72 17.99
CA ARG A 55 9.78 14.09 17.95
C ARG A 55 10.21 14.38 19.39
N GLU A 56 11.01 13.49 19.99
CA GLU A 56 11.55 13.69 21.34
C GLU A 56 12.44 14.94 21.35
N ILE A 57 12.08 15.92 22.17
CA ILE A 57 12.88 17.13 22.40
C ILE A 57 13.56 17.08 23.77
N THR A 58 14.16 15.96 24.17
CA THR A 58 15.11 15.93 25.31
C THR A 58 15.99 14.67 25.28
N PRO A 59 17.32 14.77 25.45
CA PRO A 59 18.20 13.62 25.60
C PRO A 59 18.21 13.16 27.06
N GLN A 60 17.11 12.64 27.59
CA GLN A 60 17.09 11.88 28.86
C GLN A 60 15.72 11.22 29.06
N SER A 61 15.69 9.89 28.89
CA SER A 61 14.53 8.99 29.07
C SER A 61 13.53 9.07 27.90
N PHE A 62 13.27 8.00 27.12
CA PHE A 62 12.76 6.71 27.59
C PHE A 62 13.24 5.51 26.75
N TYR A 63 13.50 4.40 27.45
CA TYR A 63 13.92 3.09 26.94
C TYR A 63 12.82 2.28 26.19
N MET A 64 11.85 2.89 25.50
CA MET A 64 10.62 2.17 25.05
C MET A 64 10.16 2.40 23.60
N GLY A 65 11.09 2.64 22.67
CA GLY A 65 10.79 2.68 21.23
C GLY A 65 9.98 3.90 20.76
N ASP A 66 9.48 3.85 19.54
CA ASP A 66 8.80 5.00 18.90
C ASP A 66 7.42 5.28 19.54
N LEU A 67 7.23 6.50 20.07
CA LEU A 67 5.92 6.97 20.57
C LEU A 67 5.02 7.45 19.42
N TRP A 68 3.89 6.77 19.22
CA TRP A 68 2.88 7.10 18.20
C TRP A 68 1.60 7.63 18.85
N VAL A 69 1.14 8.81 18.43
CA VAL A 69 -0.08 9.47 18.95
C VAL A 69 -1.11 9.75 17.85
N PRO A 70 -2.42 9.74 18.14
CA PRO A 70 -3.46 9.90 17.12
C PRO A 70 -3.58 11.35 16.59
N ASN A 71 -3.14 12.34 17.35
CA ASN A 71 -3.13 13.74 16.96
C ASN A 71 -1.79 14.34 17.42
N ILE A 72 -1.26 15.30 16.68
CA ILE A 72 0.01 15.93 17.06
C ILE A 72 0.00 17.41 16.71
N THR A 73 0.66 18.20 17.55
CA THR A 73 1.12 19.54 17.19
C THR A 73 2.64 19.48 17.18
N THR A 74 3.25 19.88 16.07
CA THR A 74 4.69 19.88 15.89
C THR A 74 5.15 21.28 15.49
N VAL A 75 6.39 21.61 15.86
CA VAL A 75 7.03 22.90 15.65
C VAL A 75 8.42 22.65 15.06
N ASP A 76 8.82 23.46 14.09
CA ASP A 76 10.17 23.43 13.54
C ASP A 76 10.66 24.87 13.30
N VAL A 77 11.98 25.07 13.42
CA VAL A 77 12.64 26.35 13.14
C VAL A 77 12.98 26.38 11.65
N GLY A 78 12.50 27.37 10.90
CA GLY A 78 12.80 27.53 9.49
C GLY A 78 11.59 27.31 8.55
N LYS A 79 11.84 26.82 7.33
CA LYS A 79 10.84 26.85 6.24
C LYS A 79 9.92 25.63 6.13
N THR A 80 10.21 24.52 6.81
CA THR A 80 9.46 23.27 6.63
C THR A 80 9.29 22.51 7.93
N VAL A 81 8.11 21.94 8.14
CA VAL A 81 7.80 21.03 9.27
C VAL A 81 7.57 19.64 8.72
N SER A 82 8.24 18.63 9.27
CA SER A 82 8.02 17.23 8.86
C SER A 82 7.68 16.32 10.02
N VAL A 83 6.74 15.40 9.78
CA VAL A 83 6.28 14.39 10.74
C VAL A 83 6.19 13.03 10.07
N GLU A 84 6.57 11.98 10.78
CA GLU A 84 6.34 10.60 10.37
C GLU A 84 4.91 10.19 10.75
N ALA A 85 4.18 9.62 9.79
CA ALA A 85 2.84 9.08 9.99
C ALA A 85 2.85 7.57 9.69
N ARG A 86 2.08 6.81 10.49
CA ARG A 86 1.88 5.38 10.32
C ARG A 86 0.39 5.07 10.26
N ALA A 87 -0.02 4.27 9.29
CA ALA A 87 -1.39 3.75 9.16
C ALA A 87 -1.45 2.26 9.51
N LEU A 88 -2.51 1.88 10.21
CA LEU A 88 -2.87 0.50 10.57
C LEU A 88 -4.31 0.23 10.16
N GLY A 89 -4.56 -0.97 9.65
CA GLY A 89 -5.92 -1.45 9.43
C GLY A 89 -6.48 -2.06 10.70
N LEU A 90 -7.79 -1.97 10.88
CA LEU A 90 -8.51 -2.75 11.88
C LEU A 90 -9.48 -3.68 11.18
N ASP A 91 -9.55 -4.93 11.63
CA ASP A 91 -10.60 -5.87 11.22
C ASP A 91 -11.94 -5.60 11.94
N ALA A 92 -12.95 -6.42 11.67
CA ALA A 92 -14.27 -6.30 12.30
C ALA A 92 -14.25 -6.53 13.82
N GLN A 93 -13.17 -7.09 14.37
CA GLN A 93 -12.97 -7.33 15.80
C GLN A 93 -12.07 -6.26 16.44
N ASN A 94 -11.78 -5.17 15.74
CA ASN A 94 -10.83 -4.11 16.16
C ASN A 94 -9.39 -4.61 16.38
N LYS A 95 -9.01 -5.75 15.80
CA LYS A 95 -7.63 -6.22 15.84
C LYS A 95 -6.83 -5.55 14.74
N GLN A 96 -5.61 -5.15 15.07
CA GLN A 96 -4.69 -4.53 14.13
C GLN A 96 -4.25 -5.52 13.05
N MET A 97 -4.19 -5.02 11.82
CA MET A 97 -3.68 -5.74 10.67
C MET A 97 -2.80 -4.83 9.80
N ASP A 98 -1.83 -5.45 9.13
CA ASP A 98 -0.99 -4.76 8.17
C ASP A 98 -1.79 -4.38 6.93
N ILE A 99 -1.56 -3.16 6.45
CA ILE A 99 -2.20 -2.59 5.28
C ILE A 99 -1.17 -1.89 4.39
N ASN A 100 -1.49 -1.75 3.12
CA ASN A 100 -0.71 -0.96 2.16
C ASN A 100 -1.57 0.18 1.59
N PRO A 101 -1.79 1.27 2.36
CA PRO A 101 -2.65 2.36 1.92
C PRO A 101 -1.97 3.29 0.93
N VAL A 102 -2.79 4.03 0.19
CA VAL A 102 -2.39 5.17 -0.64
C VAL A 102 -2.70 6.46 0.11
N TRP A 103 -1.76 7.40 0.09
CA TRP A 103 -1.84 8.70 0.75
C TRP A 103 -1.91 9.80 -0.30
N LYS A 104 -2.86 10.73 -0.14
CA LYS A 104 -3.04 11.84 -1.07
C LYS A 104 -3.16 13.16 -0.33
N ALA A 105 -2.32 14.13 -0.68
CA ALA A 105 -2.46 15.50 -0.23
C ALA A 105 -3.62 16.19 -0.97
N GLY A 106 -4.48 16.89 -0.22
CA GLY A 106 -5.54 17.73 -0.77
C GLY A 106 -4.99 19.01 -1.42
N ASP A 107 -3.84 19.49 -0.95
CA ASP A 107 -3.04 20.55 -1.58
C ASP A 107 -1.56 20.13 -1.59
N PRO A 108 -1.06 19.55 -2.70
CA PRO A 108 0.33 19.17 -2.85
C PRO A 108 1.32 20.34 -2.82
N ALA A 109 0.87 21.58 -3.08
CA ALA A 109 1.70 22.77 -2.95
C ALA A 109 1.87 23.18 -1.47
N MET A 110 1.04 22.66 -0.57
CA MET A 110 1.15 22.85 0.88
C MET A 110 1.79 21.65 1.59
N ILE A 111 1.45 20.42 1.18
CA ILE A 111 1.88 19.19 1.84
C ILE A 111 2.51 18.25 0.82
N ALA A 112 3.79 17.92 1.02
CA ALA A 112 4.45 16.82 0.34
C ALA A 112 4.35 15.53 1.16
N ILE A 113 4.23 14.39 0.48
CA ILE A 113 4.13 13.06 1.08
C ILE A 113 5.20 12.17 0.44
N SER A 114 5.99 11.46 1.25
CA SER A 114 7.05 10.58 0.76
C SER A 114 7.28 9.38 1.68
N PRO A 115 7.17 8.14 1.18
CA PRO A 115 6.48 7.76 -0.05
C PRO A 115 4.98 8.10 0.02
N ASP A 116 4.26 8.08 -1.10
CA ASP A 116 2.79 8.29 -1.17
C ASP A 116 1.98 6.99 -1.03
N GLN A 117 2.66 5.86 -0.85
CA GLN A 117 2.08 4.55 -0.60
C GLN A 117 2.83 3.84 0.52
N GLY A 118 2.13 2.99 1.27
CA GLY A 118 2.73 2.21 2.34
C GLY A 118 2.17 2.51 3.73
N PRO A 119 2.43 1.63 4.71
CA PRO A 119 1.97 1.81 6.07
C PRO A 119 2.68 2.94 6.81
N ARG A 120 3.79 3.49 6.28
CA ARG A 120 4.57 4.57 6.88
C ARG A 120 4.95 5.59 5.82
N VAL A 121 4.73 6.86 6.12
CA VAL A 121 5.05 7.98 5.22
C VAL A 121 5.62 9.15 6.02
N LYS A 122 6.39 10.00 5.35
CA LYS A 122 6.77 11.32 5.85
C LYS A 122 5.84 12.37 5.24
N LEU A 123 5.17 13.13 6.10
CA LEU A 123 4.42 14.32 5.71
C LEU A 123 5.32 15.55 5.91
N THR A 124 5.41 16.41 4.90
CA THR A 124 6.19 17.65 4.96
C THR A 124 5.31 18.83 4.61
N VAL A 125 5.14 19.75 5.55
CA VAL A 125 4.45 21.03 5.36
C VAL A 125 5.45 22.00 4.74
N LEU A 126 5.12 22.46 3.52
CA LEU A 126 5.96 23.33 2.69
C LEU A 126 5.68 24.82 2.91
N LYS A 127 4.44 25.14 3.30
CA LYS A 127 4.00 26.51 3.57
C LYS A 127 2.82 26.53 4.57
N PRO A 128 2.58 27.65 5.26
CA PRO A 128 1.41 27.83 6.11
C PRO A 128 0.10 27.73 5.31
N GLY A 129 -0.97 27.32 5.98
CA GLY A 129 -2.28 27.15 5.36
C GLY A 129 -3.14 26.11 6.07
N GLN A 130 -4.22 25.72 5.40
CA GLN A 130 -5.06 24.60 5.82
C GLN A 130 -5.24 23.66 4.63
N SER A 131 -5.05 22.37 4.87
CA SER A 131 -5.25 21.35 3.87
C SER A 131 -5.62 20.03 4.54
N SER A 132 -5.71 18.97 3.76
CA SER A 132 -6.01 17.64 4.26
C SER A 132 -5.14 16.59 3.59
N VAL A 133 -5.02 15.44 4.25
CA VAL A 133 -4.43 14.24 3.66
C VAL A 133 -5.47 13.13 3.74
N THR A 134 -5.70 12.43 2.63
CA THR A 134 -6.60 11.29 2.56
C THR A 134 -5.81 10.00 2.47
N VAL A 135 -6.08 9.08 3.38
CA VAL A 135 -5.50 7.73 3.44
C VAL A 135 -6.56 6.75 2.96
N THR A 136 -6.25 5.94 1.96
CA THR A 136 -7.21 5.01 1.33
C THR A 136 -6.66 3.60 1.27
N VAL A 137 -7.46 2.61 1.65
CA VAL A 137 -7.16 1.18 1.48
C VAL A 137 -8.46 0.39 1.38
N GLY A 138 -8.53 -0.60 0.48
CA GLY A 138 -9.66 -1.53 0.43
C GLY A 138 -11.04 -0.88 0.29
N GLY A 139 -11.13 0.29 -0.37
CA GLY A 139 -12.39 1.02 -0.57
C GLY A 139 -12.81 1.93 0.59
N ILE A 140 -12.14 1.87 1.75
CA ILE A 140 -12.37 2.81 2.86
C ILE A 140 -11.34 3.94 2.85
N SER A 141 -11.72 5.08 3.42
CA SER A 141 -10.84 6.24 3.52
C SER A 141 -10.88 6.89 4.89
N LYS A 142 -9.77 7.54 5.26
CA LYS A 142 -9.62 8.38 6.44
C LYS A 142 -9.03 9.72 6.05
N LYS A 143 -9.61 10.80 6.56
CA LYS A 143 -9.18 12.18 6.29
C LYS A 143 -8.44 12.73 7.50
N LEU A 144 -7.27 13.30 7.26
CA LEU A 144 -6.48 14.05 8.24
C LEU A 144 -6.60 15.53 7.90
N SER A 145 -6.91 16.37 8.87
CA SER A 145 -6.92 17.83 8.73
C SER A 145 -5.59 18.38 9.21
N ILE A 146 -4.95 19.21 8.39
CA ILE A 146 -3.66 19.81 8.67
C ILE A 146 -3.81 21.32 8.65
N LYS A 147 -3.50 21.97 9.77
CA LYS A 147 -3.43 23.43 9.89
C LYS A 147 -2.00 23.82 10.23
N ALA A 148 -1.42 24.70 9.43
CA ALA A 148 -0.09 25.23 9.66
C ALA A 148 -0.09 26.76 9.70
N TRP A 149 0.69 27.34 10.61
CA TRP A 149 0.79 28.78 10.81
C TRP A 149 2.22 29.17 11.22
N ILE A 150 2.60 30.41 10.93
CA ILE A 150 3.84 31.01 11.40
C ILE A 150 3.55 31.76 12.70
N SER A 151 4.44 31.63 13.67
CA SER A 151 4.51 32.53 14.82
C SER A 151 5.97 32.81 15.11
N GLU A 152 6.34 34.09 15.16
CA GLU A 152 7.74 34.53 15.21
C GLU A 152 8.55 33.90 14.07
N ASP A 153 9.60 33.15 14.39
CA ASP A 153 10.49 32.47 13.42
C ASP A 153 10.19 30.96 13.26
N TYR A 154 9.05 30.50 13.81
CA TYR A 154 8.67 29.09 13.84
C TYR A 154 7.47 28.80 12.96
N ILE A 155 7.48 27.65 12.30
CA ILE A 155 6.28 27.09 11.69
C ILE A 155 5.71 26.03 12.62
N TYR A 156 4.43 26.19 12.93
CA TYR A 156 3.63 25.22 13.66
C TYR A 156 2.77 24.44 12.68
N ALA A 157 2.61 23.14 12.94
CA ALA A 157 1.62 22.33 12.25
C ALA A 157 0.83 21.50 13.27
N ARG A 158 -0.50 21.55 13.15
CA ARG A 158 -1.43 20.73 13.90
C ARG A 158 -2.12 19.75 12.97
N ILE A 159 -2.11 18.48 13.35
CA ILE A 159 -2.76 17.41 12.60
C ILE A 159 -3.82 16.75 13.48
N THR A 160 -5.03 16.66 12.94
CA THR A 160 -6.19 16.02 13.56
C THR A 160 -6.87 15.05 12.58
N GLN A 161 -7.62 14.06 13.08
CA GLN A 161 -8.29 13.03 12.28
C GLN A 161 -9.79 12.90 12.57
#